data_AF-A0A285F6N8-F1
#
_entry.id   AF-A0A285F6N8-F1
#
_cell.length_a   1.000
_cell.length_b   1.000
_cell.length_c   1.000
_cell.angle_alpha   90.00
_cell.angle_beta   90.00
_cell.angle_gamma   90.00
#
_symmetry.space_group_name_H-M   'P 1'
#
loop_
_entity.id
_entity.type
_entity.pdbx_description
1 polymer ?
#
loop_
_entity_poly.entity_id
_entity_poly.type
_entity_poly.pdbx_seq_one_letter_code
_entity_poly.pdbx_strand_id
1 'polypeptide(L)'
;MTTTDIQNISNDYEKLMDHQFNLLQDMINLSDYVIYQEYQDLQLLKTGRKLLNKMIEINKLNIELIDNFPEEEEVKFIIKQYQNYQLDPIYKIEEEIKNLEVILEDIEEVSENYNNVDEDFLIDTMDTIVMIATYNLRDYENTLKDTFGIM
;
A
#
# COMPACT_ATOMS: atom_id res chain seq x y z
N MET A 1 28.84 15.60 -14.25
CA MET A 1 28.05 14.38 -14.46
C MET A 1 28.49 13.76 -15.76
N THR A 2 28.96 12.52 -15.73
CA THR A 2 29.35 11.77 -16.94
C THR A 2 28.14 11.07 -17.53
N THR A 3 28.17 10.70 -18.81
CA THR A 3 27.08 9.98 -19.49
C THR A 3 26.72 8.64 -18.82
N THR A 4 27.68 8.03 -18.11
CA THR A 4 27.49 6.80 -17.34
C THR A 4 26.69 7.02 -16.06
N ASP A 5 26.82 8.18 -15.41
CA ASP A 5 26.06 8.53 -14.20
C ASP A 5 24.57 8.72 -14.53
N ILE A 6 24.27 9.34 -15.68
CA ILE A 6 22.88 9.59 -16.13
C ILE A 6 22.19 8.27 -16.53
N GLN A 7 22.89 7.36 -17.22
CA GLN A 7 22.33 6.05 -17.59
C GLN A 7 22.06 5.15 -16.38
N ASN A 8 22.87 5.23 -15.32
CA ASN A 8 22.64 4.45 -14.10
C ASN A 8 21.44 4.99 -13.31
N ILE A 9 21.30 6.32 -13.16
CA ILE A 9 20.16 6.97 -12.49
C ILE A 9 18.84 6.59 -13.18
N SER A 10 18.80 6.63 -14.52
CA SER A 10 17.62 6.25 -15.31
C SER A 10 17.22 4.78 -15.12
N ASN A 11 18.19 3.88 -15.03
CA ASN A 11 17.95 2.44 -14.87
C ASN A 11 17.47 2.07 -13.46
N ASP A 12 17.84 2.85 -12.45
CA ASP A 12 17.39 2.60 -11.08
C ASP A 12 15.99 3.15 -10.84
N TYR A 13 15.65 4.31 -11.43
CA TYR A 13 14.28 4.82 -11.46
C TYR A 13 13.28 3.82 -12.06
N GLU A 14 13.56 3.32 -13.27
CA GLU A 14 12.68 2.39 -13.99
C GLU A 14 12.39 1.13 -13.16
N LYS A 15 13.41 0.55 -12.51
CA LYS A 15 13.24 -0.63 -11.64
C LYS A 15 12.36 -0.35 -10.43
N LEU A 16 12.52 0.81 -9.79
CA LEU A 16 11.72 1.18 -8.63
C LEU A 16 10.26 1.41 -9.04
N MET A 17 10.01 2.06 -10.18
CA MET A 17 8.67 2.24 -10.71
C MET A 17 8.01 0.92 -11.11
N ASP A 18 8.73 0.01 -11.77
CA ASP A 18 8.24 -1.34 -12.08
C ASP A 18 7.87 -2.11 -10.81
N HIS A 19 8.70 -2.00 -9.77
CA HIS A 19 8.41 -2.62 -8.48
C HIS A 19 7.15 -2.03 -7.85
N GLN A 20 7.02 -0.71 -7.86
CA GLN A 20 5.84 0.00 -7.35
C GLN A 20 4.56 -0.48 -8.05
N PHE A 21 4.58 -0.55 -9.38
CA PHE A 21 3.44 -1.00 -10.16
C PHE A 21 3.03 -2.43 -9.84
N ASN A 22 4.01 -3.34 -9.73
CA ASN A 22 3.74 -4.74 -9.38
C ASN A 22 3.13 -4.88 -7.98
N LEU A 23 3.61 -4.11 -7.00
CA LEU A 23 3.05 -4.10 -5.65
C LEU A 23 1.59 -3.60 -5.65
N LEU A 24 1.29 -2.54 -6.40
CA LEU A 24 -0.08 -2.02 -6.55
C LEU A 24 -1.01 -3.07 -7.17
N GLN A 25 -0.57 -3.76 -8.24
CA GLN A 25 -1.36 -4.84 -8.85
C GLN A 25 -1.64 -5.98 -7.87
N ASP A 26 -0.64 -6.40 -7.09
CA ASP A 26 -0.83 -7.42 -6.07
C ASP A 26 -1.83 -6.98 -4.98
N MET A 27 -1.79 -5.71 -4.57
CA MET A 27 -2.74 -5.16 -3.60
C MET A 27 -4.18 -5.18 -4.13
N ILE A 28 -4.39 -4.79 -5.40
CA ILE A 28 -5.69 -4.88 -6.08
C ILE A 28 -6.20 -6.32 -6.05
N ASN A 29 -5.39 -7.28 -6.51
CA ASN A 29 -5.75 -8.68 -6.55
C ASN A 29 -6.12 -9.25 -5.17
N LEU A 30 -5.35 -8.91 -4.13
CA LEU A 30 -5.63 -9.35 -2.76
C LEU A 30 -6.91 -8.74 -2.21
N SER A 31 -7.23 -7.50 -2.57
CA SER A 31 -8.44 -6.85 -2.06
C SER A 31 -9.69 -7.30 -2.78
N ASP A 32 -9.62 -7.54 -4.09
CA ASP A 32 -10.67 -8.24 -4.81
C ASP A 32 -10.91 -9.63 -4.22
N TYR A 33 -9.82 -10.32 -3.87
CA TYR A 33 -9.92 -11.59 -3.16
C TYR A 33 -10.71 -11.38 -1.86
N VAL A 34 -10.32 -10.45 -0.97
CA VAL A 34 -11.03 -10.12 0.28
C VAL A 34 -12.52 -9.79 0.08
N ILE A 35 -12.85 -8.94 -0.90
CA ILE A 35 -14.21 -8.40 -1.08
C ILE A 35 -15.18 -9.43 -1.67
N TYR A 36 -14.71 -10.27 -2.59
CA TYR A 36 -15.60 -11.06 -3.46
C TYR A 36 -15.78 -12.52 -3.07
N GLN A 37 -15.04 -13.06 -2.08
CA GLN A 37 -15.29 -14.43 -1.63
C GLN A 37 -15.71 -14.53 -0.16
N GLU A 38 -16.64 -15.44 0.10
CA GLU A 38 -17.05 -15.84 1.46
C GLU A 38 -15.94 -16.71 2.08
N TYR A 39 -15.03 -16.08 2.84
CA TYR A 39 -13.92 -16.80 3.47
C TYR A 39 -14.29 -17.47 4.79
N GLN A 40 -13.48 -18.47 5.11
CA GLN A 40 -13.21 -18.85 6.50
C GLN A 40 -12.27 -17.80 7.13
N ASP A 41 -12.57 -17.37 8.35
CA ASP A 41 -11.91 -16.22 9.00
C ASP A 41 -10.37 -16.27 8.97
N LEU A 42 -9.78 -17.46 9.17
CA LEU A 42 -8.32 -17.66 9.11
C LEU A 42 -7.70 -17.33 7.76
N GLN A 43 -8.43 -17.51 6.65
CA GLN A 43 -7.94 -17.10 5.33
C GLN A 43 -8.05 -15.60 5.12
N LEU A 44 -9.07 -14.95 5.70
CA LEU A 44 -9.20 -13.51 5.65
C LEU A 44 -8.05 -12.85 6.41
N LEU A 45 -7.74 -13.32 7.63
CA LEU A 45 -6.61 -12.83 8.44
C LEU A 45 -5.28 -12.96 7.68
N LYS A 46 -5.01 -14.12 7.06
CA LYS A 46 -3.80 -14.33 6.25
C LYS A 46 -3.73 -13.40 5.04
N THR A 47 -4.86 -13.14 4.40
CA THR A 47 -4.92 -12.28 3.22
C THR A 47 -4.75 -10.82 3.61
N GLY A 48 -5.46 -10.36 4.66
CA GLY A 48 -5.34 -9.03 5.23
C GLY A 48 -3.91 -8.72 5.67
N ARG A 49 -3.24 -9.67 6.33
CA ARG A 49 -1.81 -9.54 6.68
C ARG A 49 -0.94 -9.31 5.44
N LYS A 50 -1.14 -10.07 4.36
CA LYS A 50 -0.38 -9.88 3.10
C LYS A 50 -0.65 -8.53 2.46
N LEU A 51 -1.91 -8.11 2.46
CA LEU A 51 -2.33 -6.81 1.92
C LEU A 51 -1.63 -5.66 2.66
N LEU A 52 -1.70 -5.64 3.99
CA LEU A 52 -1.06 -4.60 4.80
C LEU A 52 0.45 -4.54 4.64
N ASN A 53 1.14 -5.69 4.55
CA ASN A 53 2.57 -5.70 4.29
C ASN A 53 2.91 -5.02 2.96
N LYS A 54 2.14 -5.29 1.89
CA LYS A 54 2.33 -4.63 0.60
C LYS A 54 2.03 -3.14 0.64
N MET A 55 1.02 -2.72 1.41
CA MET A 55 0.72 -1.30 1.66
C MET A 55 1.85 -0.57 2.41
N ILE A 56 2.54 -1.26 3.31
CA ILE A 56 3.71 -0.69 3.98
C ILE A 56 4.90 -0.62 3.00
N GLU A 57 5.12 -1.67 2.20
CA GLU A 57 6.18 -1.71 1.19
C GLU A 57 6.04 -0.61 0.14
N ILE A 58 4.82 -0.39 -0.39
CA ILE A 58 4.56 0.66 -1.38
C ILE A 58 4.85 2.05 -0.79
N ASN A 59 4.46 2.29 0.46
CA ASN A 59 4.71 3.58 1.12
C ASN A 59 6.22 3.80 1.37
N LYS A 60 6.96 2.76 1.75
CA LYS A 60 8.43 2.85 1.87
C LYS A 60 9.08 3.16 0.52
N LEU A 61 8.59 2.54 -0.56
CA LEU A 61 9.06 2.80 -1.92
C LEU A 61 8.71 4.20 -2.41
N ASN A 62 7.54 4.73 -2.03
CA ASN A 62 7.15 6.11 -2.32
C ASN A 62 8.13 7.11 -1.71
N ILE A 63 8.57 6.90 -0.46
CA ILE A 63 9.59 7.74 0.17
C ILE A 63 10.90 7.69 -0.63
N GLU A 64 11.36 6.49 -1.01
CA GLU A 64 12.59 6.31 -1.79
C GLU A 64 12.51 7.03 -3.15
N LEU A 65 11.37 6.93 -3.84
CA LEU A 65 11.14 7.61 -5.11
C LEU A 65 11.14 9.14 -4.95
N ILE A 66 10.50 9.66 -3.90
CA ILE A 66 10.45 11.09 -3.61
C ILE A 66 11.85 11.64 -3.31
N ASP A 67 12.64 10.95 -2.49
CA ASP A 67 13.97 11.40 -2.09
C ASP A 67 14.98 11.41 -3.23
N ASN A 68 14.90 10.41 -4.13
CA ASN A 68 15.91 10.20 -5.16
C ASN A 68 15.53 10.75 -6.54
N PHE A 69 14.23 10.85 -6.85
CA PHE A 69 13.73 11.24 -8.18
C PHE A 69 12.59 12.27 -8.12
N PRO A 70 12.71 13.37 -7.35
CA PRO A 70 11.60 14.31 -7.11
C PRO A 70 11.11 15.05 -8.37
N GLU A 71 11.92 15.09 -9.43
CA GLU A 71 11.60 15.80 -10.67
C GLU A 71 10.79 14.98 -11.67
N GLU A 72 10.67 13.67 -11.47
CA GLU A 72 9.91 12.77 -12.35
C GLU A 72 8.40 13.02 -12.21
N GLU A 73 7.64 12.93 -13.30
CA GLU A 73 6.22 13.29 -13.32
C GLU A 73 5.37 12.34 -12.47
N GLU A 74 5.69 11.05 -12.48
CA GLU A 74 5.07 10.05 -11.61
C GLU A 74 5.34 10.33 -10.13
N VAL A 75 6.55 10.78 -9.79
CA VAL A 75 6.90 11.14 -8.40
C VAL A 75 6.18 12.41 -7.96
N LYS A 76 6.10 13.43 -8.83
CA LYS A 76 5.26 14.61 -8.59
C LYS A 76 3.80 14.24 -8.37
N PHE A 77 3.31 13.22 -9.06
CA PHE A 77 1.97 12.71 -8.85
C PHE A 77 1.81 12.09 -7.45
N ILE A 78 2.73 11.22 -7.02
CA ILE A 78 2.75 10.65 -5.67
C ILE A 78 2.73 11.78 -4.63
N ILE A 79 3.64 12.75 -4.76
CA ILE A 79 3.73 13.91 -3.87
C ILE A 79 2.37 14.64 -3.77
N LYS A 80 1.70 14.89 -4.90
CA LYS A 80 0.39 15.58 -4.93
C LYS A 80 -0.69 14.86 -4.13
N GLN A 81 -0.68 13.52 -4.07
CA GLN A 81 -1.66 12.76 -3.28
C GLN A 81 -1.58 13.09 -1.79
N TYR A 82 -0.38 13.43 -1.30
CA TYR A 82 -0.13 13.76 0.10
C TYR A 82 -0.14 15.28 0.39
N GLN A 83 -0.11 16.13 -0.64
CA GLN A 83 -0.03 17.60 -0.53
C GLN A 83 -1.31 18.31 -0.07
N ASN A 84 -2.47 17.64 -0.04
CA ASN A 84 -3.72 18.24 0.46
C ASN A 84 -3.64 18.61 1.96
N TYR A 85 -2.62 18.13 2.66
CA TYR A 85 -2.35 18.39 4.06
C TYR A 85 -1.10 19.27 4.13
N GLN A 86 -1.12 20.36 4.90
CA GLN A 86 -0.11 21.43 4.96
C GLN A 86 1.29 21.00 5.50
N LEU A 87 1.68 19.73 5.33
CA LEU A 87 2.86 19.08 5.88
C LEU A 87 3.69 18.45 4.76
N ASP A 88 4.95 18.12 5.07
CA ASP A 88 5.85 17.39 4.17
C ASP A 88 5.23 16.02 3.81
N PRO A 89 5.12 15.67 2.52
CA PRO A 89 4.65 14.36 2.07
C PRO A 89 5.35 13.18 2.78
N ILE A 90 6.66 13.26 3.02
CA ILE A 90 7.41 12.15 3.63
C ILE A 90 6.92 11.88 5.04
N TYR A 91 6.76 12.92 5.88
CA TYR A 91 6.26 12.75 7.24
C TYR A 91 4.84 12.15 7.27
N LYS A 92 4.02 12.47 6.26
CA LYS A 92 2.67 11.90 6.15
C LYS A 92 2.70 10.42 5.78
N ILE A 93 3.56 10.04 4.84
CA ILE A 93 3.75 8.64 4.47
C ILE A 93 4.31 7.84 5.66
N GLU A 94 5.24 8.41 6.44
CA GLU A 94 5.73 7.78 7.68
C GLU A 94 4.64 7.59 8.75
N GLU A 95 3.73 8.56 8.90
CA GLU A 95 2.58 8.45 9.79
C GLU A 95 1.63 7.34 9.33
N GLU A 96 1.36 7.25 8.03
CA GLU A 96 0.55 6.17 7.44
C GLU A 96 1.19 4.80 7.67
N ILE A 97 2.50 4.65 7.45
CA ILE A 97 3.23 3.41 7.73
C ILE A 97 3.04 2.98 9.19
N LYS A 98 3.19 3.89 10.15
CA LYS A 98 3.00 3.58 11.58
C LYS A 98 1.58 3.11 11.88
N ASN A 99 0.58 3.76 11.29
CA ASN A 99 -0.81 3.34 11.47
C ASN A 99 -1.05 1.94 10.89
N LEU A 100 -0.49 1.64 9.71
CA LEU A 100 -0.59 0.31 9.10
C LEU A 100 0.14 -0.76 9.92
N GLU A 101 1.29 -0.42 10.53
CA GLU A 101 2.06 -1.33 11.39
C GLU A 101 1.26 -1.70 12.66
N VAL A 102 0.54 -0.76 13.28
CA VAL A 102 -0.35 -1.07 14.42
C VAL A 102 -1.46 -2.05 14.02
N ILE A 103 -2.11 -1.83 12.88
CA ILE A 103 -3.17 -2.74 12.40
C ILE A 103 -2.60 -4.12 12.06
N LEU A 104 -1.37 -4.16 11.53
CA LEU A 104 -0.67 -5.42 11.25
C LEU A 104 -0.42 -6.23 12.53
N GLU A 105 -0.03 -5.57 13.62
CA GLU A 105 0.15 -6.20 14.94
C GLU A 105 -1.17 -6.83 15.44
N ASP A 106 -2.29 -6.12 15.32
CA ASP A 106 -3.62 -6.63 15.72
C ASP A 106 -3.98 -7.92 14.93
N ILE A 107 -3.76 -7.92 13.61
CA ILE A 107 -4.02 -9.09 12.77
C ILE A 107 -3.12 -10.27 13.15
N GLU A 108 -1.85 -10.01 13.46
CA GLU A 108 -0.92 -11.05 13.89
C GLU A 108 -1.35 -11.67 15.23
N GLU A 109 -1.75 -10.85 16.20
CA GLU A 109 -2.26 -11.32 17.49
C GLU A 109 -3.49 -12.23 17.32
N VAL A 110 -4.48 -11.77 16.54
CA VAL A 110 -5.71 -12.53 16.28
C VAL A 110 -5.40 -13.82 15.51
N SER A 111 -4.50 -13.77 14.53
CA SER A 111 -4.15 -14.96 13.73
C SER A 111 -3.43 -16.03 14.55
N GLU A 112 -2.58 -15.65 15.52
CA GLU A 112 -1.83 -16.58 16.35
C GLU A 112 -2.68 -17.15 17.50
N ASN A 113 -3.65 -16.36 17.97
CA ASN A 113 -4.48 -16.71 19.12
C ASN A 113 -5.96 -16.94 18.78
N TYR A 114 -6.27 -17.23 17.50
CA TYR A 114 -7.63 -17.25 16.94
C TYR A 114 -8.72 -17.93 17.80
N ASN A 115 -8.40 -19.04 18.49
CA ASN A 115 -9.39 -19.76 19.31
C ASN A 115 -9.54 -19.21 20.75
N ASN A 116 -8.69 -18.27 21.15
CA ASN A 116 -8.52 -17.80 22.53
C ASN A 116 -8.60 -16.27 22.66
N VAL A 117 -8.82 -15.57 21.55
CA VAL A 117 -9.00 -14.12 21.51
C VAL A 117 -10.46 -13.75 21.78
N ASP A 118 -10.69 -12.53 22.26
CA ASP A 118 -12.03 -11.99 22.45
C ASP A 118 -12.78 -11.89 21.10
N GLU A 119 -14.08 -12.24 21.11
CA GLU A 119 -14.90 -12.30 19.89
C GLU A 119 -15.11 -10.92 19.27
N ASP A 120 -15.28 -9.88 20.09
CA ASP A 120 -15.44 -8.51 19.59
C ASP A 120 -14.14 -8.05 18.92
N PHE A 121 -12.97 -8.35 19.51
CA PHE A 121 -11.68 -8.01 18.92
C PHE A 121 -11.41 -8.76 17.59
N LEU A 122 -11.82 -10.03 17.49
CA LEU A 122 -11.76 -10.79 16.23
C LEU A 122 -12.62 -10.12 15.15
N ILE A 123 -13.86 -9.76 15.46
CA ILE A 123 -14.79 -9.11 14.50
C ILE A 123 -14.23 -7.75 14.06
N ASP A 124 -13.80 -6.90 15.00
CA ASP A 124 -13.26 -5.58 14.69
C ASP A 124 -12.03 -5.65 13.77
N THR A 125 -11.15 -6.63 14.01
CA THR A 125 -9.95 -6.87 13.18
C THR A 125 -10.35 -7.27 11.76
N MET A 126 -11.34 -8.15 11.63
CA MET A 126 -11.84 -8.63 10.34
C MET A 126 -12.53 -7.51 9.56
N ASP A 127 -13.36 -6.71 10.23
CA ASP A 127 -14.03 -5.55 9.64
C ASP A 127 -13.02 -4.49 9.20
N THR A 128 -11.93 -4.30 9.96
CA THR A 128 -10.83 -3.41 9.56
C THR A 128 -10.16 -3.87 8.27
N ILE A 129 -9.89 -5.18 8.12
CA ILE A 129 -9.33 -5.74 6.87
C ILE A 129 -10.28 -5.47 5.69
N VAL A 130 -11.58 -5.74 5.86
CA VAL A 130 -12.58 -5.55 4.80
C VAL A 130 -12.72 -4.07 4.43
N MET A 131 -12.73 -3.18 5.43
CA MET A 131 -12.78 -1.74 5.24
C MET A 131 -11.58 -1.26 4.41
N ILE A 132 -10.35 -1.65 4.79
CA ILE A 132 -9.12 -1.27 4.08
C ILE A 132 -9.15 -1.78 2.64
N ALA A 133 -9.51 -3.04 2.43
CA ALA A 133 -9.63 -3.62 1.09
C ALA A 133 -10.65 -2.85 0.23
N THR A 134 -11.76 -2.42 0.83
CA THR A 134 -12.87 -1.75 0.12
C THR A 134 -12.57 -0.29 -0.22
N TYR A 135 -12.00 0.46 0.72
CA TYR A 135 -11.86 1.92 0.59
C TYR A 135 -10.54 2.35 -0.05
N ASN A 136 -9.41 1.70 0.25
CA ASN A 136 -8.12 2.18 -0.28
C ASN A 136 -7.92 1.83 -1.76
N LEU A 137 -8.48 0.72 -2.27
CA LEU A 137 -8.14 0.27 -3.62
C LEU A 137 -9.07 0.72 -4.73
N ARG A 138 -10.33 1.06 -4.43
CA ARG A 138 -11.19 1.74 -5.40
C ARG A 138 -10.67 3.12 -5.78
N ASP A 139 -10.15 3.87 -4.81
CA ASP A 139 -9.58 5.19 -5.06
C ASP A 139 -8.26 5.09 -5.84
N TYR A 140 -7.42 4.10 -5.53
CA TYR A 140 -6.22 3.81 -6.33
C TYR A 140 -6.53 3.32 -7.75
N GLU A 141 -7.51 2.44 -7.93
CA GLU A 141 -7.90 1.93 -9.25
C GLU A 141 -8.50 3.03 -10.13
N ASN A 142 -9.36 3.89 -9.55
CA ASN A 142 -9.88 5.07 -10.24
C ASN A 142 -8.75 6.03 -10.59
N THR A 143 -7.80 6.22 -9.68
CA THR A 143 -6.64 7.09 -9.89
C THR A 143 -5.72 6.57 -11.01
N LEU A 144 -5.46 5.26 -11.08
CA LEU A 144 -4.68 4.65 -12.16
C LEU A 144 -5.39 4.76 -13.52
N LYS A 145 -6.72 4.54 -13.56
CA LYS A 145 -7.54 4.72 -14.77
C LYS A 145 -7.51 6.17 -15.25
N ASP A 146 -7.65 7.13 -14.34
CA ASP A 146 -7.65 8.56 -14.66
C ASP A 146 -6.25 9.06 -15.08
N THR A 147 -5.18 8.51 -14.50
CA THR A 147 -3.79 8.95 -14.74
C THR A 147 -3.20 8.37 -16.02
N PHE A 148 -3.46 7.09 -16.32
CA PHE A 148 -2.86 6.39 -17.46
C PHE A 148 -3.82 6.16 -18.64
N GLY A 149 -5.09 6.56 -18.51
CA GLY A 149 -6.07 6.50 -19.60
C GLY A 149 -6.36 5.08 -20.12
N ILE A 150 -6.12 4.05 -19.30
CA ILE A 150 -6.34 2.66 -19.68
C ILE A 150 -7.84 2.37 -19.62
N MET A 151 -8.49 2.37 -20.79
CA MET A 151 -9.84 1.82 -21.02
C MET A 151 -9.82 0.31 -21.19
#